data_AF-A0A366X3Q8-F1
#
_entry.id   AF-A0A366X3Q8-F1
#
_cell.length_a   1.000
_cell.length_b   1.000
_cell.length_c   1.000
_cell.angle_alpha   90.00
_cell.angle_beta   90.00
_cell.angle_gamma   90.00
#
_symmetry.space_group_name_H-M   'P 1'
#
loop_
_entity.id
_entity.type
_entity.pdbx_description
1 polymer ?
#
loop_
_entity_poly.entity_id
_entity_poly.type
_entity_poly.pdbx_seq_one_letter_code
_entity_poly.pdbx_strand_id
1 'polypeptide(L)' 'MNITANNLYLSVDQVASRFSVSKDSIWRWRRDGEFPTPVKLGGRTTRWRLSDIEAWESQCICEFAMELKFQPEMAFLR' A
#
# COMPACT_ATOMS: atom_id res chain seq x y z
N MET A 1 -13.04 -21.30 -0.40
CA MET A 1 -13.60 -20.17 0.38
C MET A 1 -12.77 -18.95 0.04
N ASN A 2 -13.28 -18.03 -0.78
CA ASN A 2 -12.55 -16.82 -1.18
C ASN A 2 -12.54 -15.84 -0.02
N ILE A 3 -11.41 -15.84 0.68
CA ILE A 3 -11.13 -15.06 1.86
C ILE A 3 -11.34 -13.58 1.54
N THR A 4 -12.06 -12.89 2.41
CA THR A 4 -12.55 -11.51 2.36
C THR A 4 -11.41 -10.47 2.27
N ALA A 5 -10.64 -10.45 1.18
CA ALA A 5 -9.56 -9.48 0.98
C ALA A 5 -10.05 -8.04 0.71
N ASN A 6 -11.35 -7.86 0.43
CA ASN A 6 -11.85 -6.67 -0.27
C ASN A 6 -12.24 -5.45 0.60
N ASN A 7 -11.82 -5.34 1.86
CA ASN A 7 -12.15 -4.12 2.62
C ASN A 7 -11.18 -3.78 3.77
N LEU A 8 -9.90 -4.16 3.66
CA LEU A 8 -8.92 -3.72 4.66
C LEU A 8 -8.55 -2.25 4.43
N TYR A 9 -8.71 -1.44 5.47
CA TYR A 9 -8.38 -0.02 5.49
C TYR A 9 -7.08 0.21 6.28
N LEU A 10 -6.08 0.79 5.63
CA LEU A 10 -4.80 1.13 6.23
C LEU A 10 -4.76 2.59 6.68
N SER A 11 -4.18 2.83 7.86
CA SER A 11 -3.80 4.17 8.30
C SER A 11 -2.57 4.68 7.54
N VAL A 12 -2.35 6.00 7.55
CA VAL A 12 -1.14 6.58 6.94
C VAL A 12 0.14 6.00 7.54
N ASP A 13 0.13 5.66 8.84
CA ASP A 13 1.23 4.98 9.52
C ASP A 13 1.54 3.62 8.87
N GLN A 14 0.51 2.80 8.65
CA GLN A 14 0.68 1.48 8.03
C GLN A 14 1.14 1.57 6.58
N VAL A 15 0.60 2.55 5.84
CA VAL A 15 1.03 2.81 4.46
C VAL A 15 2.50 3.26 4.42
N ALA A 16 2.89 4.19 5.29
CA ALA A 16 4.26 4.68 5.40
C ALA A 16 5.23 3.55 5.77
N SER A 17 4.87 2.69 6.72
CA SER A 17 5.65 1.51 7.09
C SER A 17 5.80 0.52 5.95
N ARG A 18 4.76 0.30 5.13
CA ARG A 18 4.82 -0.62 3.98
C ARG A 18 5.90 -0.22 2.96
N PHE A 19 6.01 1.08 2.69
CA PHE A 19 6.99 1.61 1.74
C PHE A 19 8.31 2.05 2.39
N SER A 20 8.47 1.89 3.71
CA SER A 20 9.61 2.39 4.48
C SER A 20 9.88 3.90 4.26
N VAL A 21 8.82 4.70 4.18
CA VAL A 21 8.90 6.15 3.98
C VAL A 21 8.24 6.91 5.14
N SER A 22 8.40 8.22 5.15
CA SER A 22 7.71 9.10 6.10
C SER A 22 6.24 9.32 5.71
N LYS A 23 5.39 9.68 6.69
CA LYS A 23 3.97 10.01 6.44
C LYS A 23 3.83 11.20 5.49
N ASP A 24 4.71 12.19 5.60
CA ASP A 24 4.74 13.35 4.70
C ASP A 24 5.00 12.95 3.26
N SER A 25 5.84 11.93 3.01
CA SER A 25 6.06 11.39 1.66
C SER A 25 4.76 10.83 1.07
N ILE A 26 3.98 10.08 1.84
CA ILE A 26 2.67 9.58 1.39
C ILE A 26 1.70 10.74 1.07
N TRP A 27 1.66 11.77 1.91
CA TRP A 27 0.83 12.95 1.64
C TRP A 27 1.31 13.77 0.45
N ARG A 28 2.62 13.79 0.19
CA ARG A 28 3.23 14.41 -0.99
C ARG A 28 2.83 13.65 -2.25
N TRP A 29 3.00 12.33 -2.31
CA TRP A 29 2.56 11.54 -3.46
C TRP A 29 1.06 11.69 -3.73
N ARG A 30 0.24 11.75 -2.67
CA ARG A 30 -1.20 12.04 -2.82
C ARG A 30 -1.46 13.44 -3.41
N ARG A 31 -0.66 14.44 -3.07
CA ARG A 31 -0.78 15.81 -3.58
C ARG A 31 -0.35 15.90 -5.03
N ASP A 32 0.70 15.17 -5.39
CA ASP A 32 1.28 15.12 -6.73
C ASP A 32 0.43 14.25 -7.68
N GLY A 33 -0.58 13.54 -7.14
CA GLY A 33 -1.48 12.68 -7.92
C GLY A 33 -0.90 11.31 -8.23
N GLU A 34 0.27 11.00 -7.67
CA GLU A 34 1.02 9.78 -7.90
C GLU A 34 0.57 8.61 -7.02
N PHE A 35 -0.34 8.80 -6.06
CA PHE A 35 -0.76 7.77 -5.11
C PHE A 35 -2.30 7.69 -4.96
N PRO A 36 -2.87 6.52 -4.62
CA PRO A 36 -4.32 6.36 -4.50
C PRO A 36 -4.99 7.35 -3.57
N THR A 37 -6.21 7.74 -3.95
CA THR A 37 -7.02 8.66 -3.15
C THR A 37 -7.50 7.94 -1.88
N PRO A 38 -7.31 8.54 -0.70
CA PRO A 38 -7.80 7.92 0.51
C PRO A 38 -9.31 8.06 0.66
N VAL A 39 -9.90 7.09 1.37
CA VAL A 39 -11.28 7.07 1.80
C VAL A 39 -11.42 7.77 3.16
N LYS A 40 -12.37 8.70 3.25
CA LYS A 40 -12.76 9.31 4.53
C LYS A 40 -13.79 8.43 5.22
N LEU A 41 -13.43 7.84 6.36
CA LEU A 41 -14.35 7.00 7.14
C LEU A 41 -15.19 7.80 8.15
N GLY A 42 -14.89 9.09 8.32
CA GLY A 42 -15.61 10.01 9.22
C GLY A 42 -14.67 10.91 10.00
N GLY A 43 -15.12 12.13 10.30
CA GLY A 43 -14.34 13.13 11.04
C GLY A 43 -12.98 13.45 10.37
N ARG A 44 -11.91 13.42 11.17
CA ARG A 44 -10.52 13.61 10.70
C ARG A 44 -9.83 12.30 10.30
N THR A 45 -10.56 11.18 10.25
CA THR A 45 -9.99 9.85 10.00
C THR A 45 -9.99 9.54 8.50
N THR A 46 -8.78 9.44 7.96
CA THR A 46 -8.51 9.15 6.55
C THR A 46 -7.80 7.80 6.47
N ARG A 47 -8.22 6.94 5.52
CA ARG A 47 -7.68 5.59 5.34
C ARG A 47 -7.49 5.26 3.86
N TRP A 48 -6.59 4.33 3.56
CA TRP A 48 -6.41 3.80 2.22
C TRP A 48 -6.93 2.38 2.15
N ARG A 49 -7.62 2.03 1.07
CA ARG A 49 -7.97 0.63 0.84
C ARG A 49 -6.71 -0.12 0.41
N LEU A 50 -6.49 -1.28 1.01
CA LEU A 50 -5.37 -2.14 0.61
C LEU A 50 -5.45 -2.48 -0.88
N SER A 51 -6.65 -2.78 -1.39
CA SER A 51 -6.89 -3.08 -2.81
C SER A 51 -6.41 -1.99 -3.75
N ASP A 52 -6.60 -0.72 -3.38
CA ASP A 52 -6.24 0.41 -4.24
C ASP A 52 -4.73 0.62 -4.25
N ILE A 53 -4.07 0.35 -3.11
CA ILE A 53 -2.60 0.36 -3.01
C ILE A 53 -2.00 -0.77 -3.84
N GLU A 54 -2.52 -1.99 -3.74
CA GLU A 54 -2.02 -3.14 -4.51
C GLU A 54 -2.24 -2.96 -6.03
N ALA A 55 -3.38 -2.37 -6.42
CA ALA A 55 -3.64 -2.03 -7.81
C ALA A 55 -2.67 -0.96 -8.34
N TRP A 56 -2.31 0.00 -7.49
CA TRP A 56 -1.31 1.02 -7.81
C TRP A 56 0.10 0.45 -7.88
N GLU A 57 0.50 -0.40 -6.93
CA GLU A 57 1.78 -1.12 -6.95
C GLU A 57 1.92 -1.91 -8.26
N SER A 58 0.85 -2.61 -8.67
CA SER A 58 0.82 -3.36 -9.93
C SER A 58 1.02 -2.49 -11.17
N GLN A 59 0.59 -1.22 -11.14
CA GLN A 59 0.80 -0.26 -12.22
C GLN A 59 2.21 0.33 -12.21
N CYS A 60 2.75 0.65 -11.03
CA CYS A 60 4.10 1.18 -10.87
C CYS A 60 5.18 0.14 -11.20
N ILE A 61 4.91 -1.15 -10.95
CA ILE A 61 5.81 -2.25 -11.32
C ILE A 61 6.01 -2.34 -12.86
N CYS A 62 5.17 -1.67 -13.68
CA CYS A 62 5.32 -1.65 -15.14
C CYS A 62 6.35 -0.64 -15.68
N GLU A 63 7.00 0.21 -14.87
CA GLU A 63 8.06 1.11 -15.37
C GLU A 63 9.48 0.70 -14.92
N PHE A 64 9.60 -0.16 -13.91
CA PHE A 64 10.88 -0.67 -13.41
C PHE A 64 10.75 -2.11 -12.93
N ALA A 65 10.43 -3.02 -13.86
CA ALA A 65 10.68 -4.43 -13.66
C ALA A 65 12.19 -4.66 -13.59
N MET A 66 12.82 -4.35 -12.46
CA MET A 66 14.17 -4.81 -12.16
C MET A 66 14.23 -5.40 -10.76
N GLU A 67 13.85 -6.68 -10.73
CA GLU A 67 14.54 -7.71 -9.96
C GLU A 67 14.48 -7.60 -8.42
N LEU A 68 13.28 -7.64 -7.87
CA LEU A 68 13.10 -8.29 -6.57
C LEU A 68 12.31 -9.57 -6.77
N LYS A 69 13.06 -10.65 -6.99
CA LYS A 69 12.57 -12.02 -6.74
C LYS A 69 12.18 -12.10 -5.27
N PHE A 70 10.95 -11.71 -4.94
CA PHE A 70 10.30 -12.15 -3.72
C PHE A 70 10.06 -13.65 -3.90
N GLN A 71 10.99 -14.48 -3.44
CA GLN A 71 10.79 -15.90 -3.23
C GLN A 71 10.14 -16.05 -1.84
N PRO A 72 8.83 -16.33 -1.73
CA PRO A 72 8.27 -16.73 -0.47
C PRO A 72 8.58 -18.21 -0.30
N GLU A 73 9.68 -18.55 0.35
CA GLU A 73 9.72 -19.84 1.02
C GLU A 73 10.04 -19.68 2.50
N MET A 74 9.07 -20.12 3.28
CA MET A 74 9.12 -20.29 4.71
C MET A 74 10.25 -21.25 5.07
N ALA A 75 11.17 -20.81 5.92
CA ALA A 75 11.89 -21.72 6.81
C ALA A 75 12.10 -21.04 8.15
N PHE A 76 11.03 -21.01 8.94
CA PHE A 76 11.16 -20.99 10.40
C PHE A 76 11.78 -22.33 10.79
N LEU A 77 13.11 -22.41 10.87
CA LEU A 77 13.82 -23.51 11.53
C LEU A 77 15.21 -23.00 11.95
N ARG A 78 15.27 -22.54 13.20
CA ARG A 78 16.37 -22.90 14.10
C ARG A 78 15.82 -23.02 15.51
#